data_AF-A0A7G2CLM8-F1
#
_entry.id   AF-A0A7G2CLM8-F1
#
_cell.length_a   1.000
_cell.length_b   1.000
_cell.length_c   1.000
_cell.angle_alpha   90.00
_cell.angle_beta   90.00
_cell.angle_gamma   90.00
#
_symmetry.space_group_name_H-M   'P 1'
#
loop_
_entity.id
_entity.type
_entity.pdbx_description
1 polymer ?
#
loop_
_entity_poly.entity_id
_entity_poly.type
_entity_poly.pdbx_seq_one_letter_code
_entity_poly.pdbx_strand_id
1 'polypeptide(L)'
;MTLEELRRVAGRAVADTDPLHRYPHDADNEGEEIPIQLIVLEDVCHGFSYPCVMDMKIGSRQYGLNASERKKKSKNFKARTTCSWEYGIRLAGLRRWDEGQQAFTTKSKLQCRSLTLNEIKDEMTLFFKESRQLELIFVRQLQRLREAFQRQTVYRFYTSSLLFVFDAAAPVQTARIVMVDFAYTYERKELIEANDEDAQYDYDINYIKAIDTLLSLLS
;
A
#
# COMPACT_ATOMS: atom_id res chain seq x y z
N MET A 1 -1.97 16.07 -22.63
CA MET A 1 -0.77 16.11 -21.79
C MET A 1 0.44 15.84 -22.67
N THR A 2 1.35 16.80 -22.80
CA THR A 2 2.54 16.67 -23.66
C THR A 2 3.64 15.87 -22.94
N LEU A 3 4.61 15.34 -23.70
CA LEU A 3 5.77 14.63 -23.14
C LEU A 3 6.58 15.50 -22.15
N GLU A 4 6.58 16.83 -22.33
CA GLU A 4 7.20 17.76 -21.38
C GLU A 4 6.43 17.87 -20.05
N GLU A 5 5.11 17.81 -20.09
CA GLU A 5 4.28 17.81 -18.88
C GLU A 5 4.47 16.51 -18.09
N LEU A 6 4.56 15.37 -18.78
CA LEU A 6 4.94 14.07 -18.18
C LEU A 6 6.33 14.12 -17.52
N ARG A 7 7.32 14.72 -18.18
CA ARG A 7 8.68 14.89 -17.63
C ARG A 7 8.72 15.77 -16.38
N ARG A 8 7.92 16.85 -16.33
CA ARG A 8 7.81 17.71 -15.14
C ARG A 8 7.13 17.02 -13.96
N VAL A 9 6.10 16.22 -14.22
CA VAL A 9 5.39 15.44 -13.18
C VAL A 9 6.29 14.33 -12.64
N ALA A 10 6.98 13.60 -13.53
CA ALA A 10 7.95 12.57 -13.14
C ALA A 10 9.14 13.17 -12.36
N GLY A 11 9.67 14.31 -12.79
CA GLY A 11 10.79 14.99 -12.13
C GLY A 11 10.51 15.45 -10.69
N ARG A 12 9.24 15.68 -10.33
CA ARG A 12 8.84 15.97 -8.94
C ARG A 12 8.64 14.71 -8.09
N ALA A 13 8.26 13.59 -8.70
CA ALA A 13 8.08 12.32 -7.98
C ALA A 13 9.40 11.65 -7.57
N VAL A 14 10.51 11.99 -8.23
CA VAL A 14 11.85 11.43 -7.95
C VAL A 14 12.56 12.11 -6.76
N ALA A 15 12.04 13.23 -6.25
CA ALA A 15 12.72 14.00 -5.20
C ALA A 15 12.62 13.40 -3.78
N ASP A 16 11.85 12.34 -3.56
CA ASP A 16 11.61 11.76 -2.22
C ASP A 16 11.98 10.27 -2.10
N THR A 17 12.74 9.73 -3.07
CA THR A 17 13.27 8.37 -3.01
C THR A 17 14.57 8.34 -2.20
N ASP A 18 14.57 7.53 -1.14
CA ASP A 18 15.73 7.05 -0.38
C ASP A 18 16.98 6.87 -1.29
N PRO A 19 18.13 7.50 -1.00
CA PRO A 19 19.32 7.52 -1.88
C PRO A 19 19.95 6.15 -2.17
N LEU A 20 19.33 5.06 -1.71
CA LEU A 20 19.74 3.66 -1.94
C LEU A 20 19.09 2.98 -3.13
N HIS A 21 18.16 3.63 -3.84
CA HIS A 21 17.73 3.17 -5.17
C HIS A 21 18.48 3.93 -6.27
N ARG A 22 19.82 3.99 -6.15
CA ARG A 22 20.66 4.20 -7.32
C ARG A 22 20.73 2.87 -8.07
N TYR A 23 20.28 2.88 -9.33
CA TYR A 23 20.64 1.83 -10.29
C TYR A 23 22.17 1.78 -10.36
N PRO A 24 22.79 0.60 -10.24
CA PRO A 24 24.22 0.47 -10.44
C PRO A 24 24.49 0.39 -11.94
N HIS A 25 25.08 1.44 -12.51
CA HIS A 25 26.14 1.29 -13.50
C HIS A 25 26.90 2.61 -13.65
N ASP A 26 28.15 2.53 -13.19
CA ASP A 26 29.38 3.15 -13.68
C ASP A 26 29.33 4.53 -14.34
N ALA A 27 30.15 5.41 -13.77
CA ALA A 27 30.70 6.56 -14.44
C ALA A 27 31.41 6.13 -15.75
N ASP A 28 31.39 7.03 -16.73
CA ASP A 28 32.15 7.00 -17.98
C ASP A 28 31.45 6.46 -19.25
N ASN A 29 30.15 6.73 -19.42
CA ASN A 29 29.51 6.72 -20.75
C ASN A 29 28.63 7.96 -20.95
N GLU A 30 29.22 9.07 -21.40
CA GLU A 30 28.49 10.22 -21.91
C GLU A 30 27.83 9.87 -23.25
N GLY A 31 26.55 9.49 -23.24
CA GLY A 31 25.74 9.48 -24.48
C GLY A 31 24.66 8.41 -24.62
N GLU A 32 24.57 7.40 -23.75
CA GLU A 32 23.47 6.42 -23.83
C GLU A 32 22.23 6.91 -23.09
N GLU A 33 21.17 7.24 -23.84
CA GLU A 33 19.83 7.39 -23.26
C GLU A 33 19.41 6.06 -22.64
N ILE A 34 19.49 5.96 -21.30
CA ILE A 34 19.02 4.79 -20.57
C ILE A 34 17.51 4.69 -20.79
N PRO A 35 17.00 3.62 -21.45
CA PRO A 35 15.57 3.50 -21.71
C PRO A 35 14.81 3.39 -20.38
N ILE A 36 13.85 4.29 -20.17
CA ILE A 36 12.99 4.29 -18.99
C ILE A 36 11.78 3.40 -19.27
N GLN A 37 11.65 2.30 -18.51
CA GLN A 37 10.45 1.48 -18.54
C GLN A 37 9.36 2.10 -17.66
N LEU A 38 8.16 2.26 -18.21
CA LEU A 38 6.99 2.80 -17.52
C LEU A 38 5.82 1.81 -17.60
N ILE A 39 5.00 1.78 -16.55
CA ILE A 39 3.74 1.04 -16.54
C ILE A 39 2.61 2.07 -16.62
N VAL A 40 1.74 1.91 -17.62
CA VAL A 40 0.51 2.72 -17.74
C VAL A 40 -0.60 2.00 -17.00
N LEU A 41 -1.16 2.67 -15.98
CA LEU A 41 -2.23 2.14 -15.14
C LEU A 41 -3.45 3.07 -15.21
N GLU A 42 -4.61 2.54 -14.85
CA GLU A 42 -5.80 3.36 -14.64
C GLU A 42 -5.61 4.31 -13.44
N ASP A 43 -6.22 5.49 -13.52
CA ASP A 43 -6.36 6.38 -12.36
C ASP A 43 -7.59 5.96 -11.56
N VAL A 44 -7.35 5.39 -10.38
CA VAL A 44 -8.38 4.90 -9.46
C VAL A 44 -9.27 6.01 -8.89
N CYS A 45 -8.93 7.29 -9.09
CA CYS A 45 -9.74 8.45 -8.71
C CYS A 45 -10.34 9.17 -9.92
N HIS A 46 -10.19 8.63 -11.13
CA HIS A 46 -10.68 9.28 -12.34
C HIS A 46 -12.19 9.61 -12.23
N GLY A 47 -12.54 10.86 -12.51
CA GLY A 47 -13.91 11.36 -12.45
C GLY A 47 -14.44 11.70 -11.05
N PHE A 48 -13.63 11.56 -10.00
CA PHE A 48 -14.05 11.93 -8.64
C PHE A 48 -14.01 13.44 -8.43
N SER A 49 -15.02 13.97 -7.75
CA SER A 49 -15.08 15.39 -7.37
C SER A 49 -14.22 15.66 -6.13
N TYR A 50 -14.33 14.78 -5.13
CA TYR A 50 -13.66 14.89 -3.84
C TYR A 50 -13.04 13.55 -3.43
N PRO A 51 -11.94 13.13 -4.09
CA PRO A 51 -11.35 11.82 -3.85
C PRO A 51 -10.80 11.68 -2.42
N CYS A 52 -11.36 10.73 -1.68
CA CYS A 52 -10.89 10.26 -0.39
C CYS A 52 -10.07 8.98 -0.59
N VAL A 53 -8.83 8.98 -0.10
CA VAL A 53 -7.86 7.89 -0.29
C VAL A 53 -7.16 7.60 1.03
N MET A 54 -7.12 6.32 1.41
CA MET A 54 -6.37 5.84 2.58
C MET A 54 -5.51 4.64 2.17
N ASP A 55 -4.20 4.74 2.42
CA ASP A 55 -3.21 3.71 2.10
C ASP A 55 -2.89 2.91 3.36
N MET A 56 -3.26 1.63 3.33
CA MET A 56 -2.91 0.66 4.36
C MET A 56 -1.79 -0.25 3.84
N LYS A 57 -0.59 -0.15 4.44
CA LYS A 57 0.51 -1.07 4.15
C LYS A 57 0.23 -2.44 4.76
N ILE A 58 0.49 -3.49 3.99
CA ILE A 58 0.18 -4.87 4.36
C ILE A 58 1.46 -5.68 4.63
N GLY A 59 1.36 -6.61 5.58
CA GLY A 59 2.35 -7.63 5.90
C GLY A 59 3.27 -7.26 7.08
N SER A 60 3.65 -8.26 7.86
CA SER A 60 4.65 -8.11 8.94
C SER A 60 6.09 -8.00 8.40
N ARG A 61 6.34 -8.58 7.23
CA ARG A 61 7.59 -8.47 6.47
C ARG A 61 7.51 -7.33 5.45
N GLN A 62 8.53 -6.49 5.43
CA GLN A 62 8.55 -5.22 4.65
C GLN A 62 9.77 -5.11 3.73
N TYR A 63 10.28 -6.25 3.26
CA TYR A 63 11.39 -6.39 2.33
C TYR A 63 11.21 -7.66 1.50
N GLY A 64 11.62 -7.64 0.23
CA GLY A 64 11.62 -8.81 -0.66
C GLY A 64 12.85 -9.70 -0.49
N LEU A 65 13.01 -10.70 -1.37
CA LEU A 65 14.07 -11.72 -1.32
C LEU A 65 15.47 -11.12 -1.28
N ASN A 66 15.78 -10.21 -2.21
CA ASN A 66 17.14 -9.70 -2.44
C ASN A 66 17.45 -8.40 -1.66
N ALA A 67 16.83 -8.20 -0.50
CA ALA A 67 17.10 -7.03 0.32
C ALA A 67 18.47 -7.13 1.00
N SER A 68 19.29 -6.08 0.91
CA SER A 68 20.54 -6.00 1.66
C SER A 68 20.31 -6.08 3.18
N GLU A 69 21.30 -6.55 3.94
CA GLU A 69 21.21 -6.67 5.39
C GLU A 69 20.86 -5.34 6.08
N ARG A 70 21.38 -4.23 5.56
CA ARG A 70 21.00 -2.88 6.04
C ARG A 70 19.52 -2.60 5.81
N LYS A 71 18.97 -2.94 4.63
CA LYS A 71 17.56 -2.77 4.29
C LYS A 71 16.68 -3.67 5.15
N LYS A 72 17.05 -4.95 5.34
CA LYS A 72 16.35 -5.88 6.24
C LYS A 72 16.30 -5.33 7.67
N LYS A 73 17.43 -4.93 8.25
CA LYS A 73 17.50 -4.34 9.60
C LYS A 73 16.61 -3.11 9.74
N SER A 74 16.67 -2.17 8.80
CA SER A 74 15.85 -0.95 8.82
C SER A 74 14.34 -1.26 8.72
N LYS A 75 13.96 -2.17 7.83
CA LYS A 75 12.56 -2.58 7.64
C LYS A 75 12.03 -3.37 8.83
N ASN A 76 12.84 -4.25 9.43
CA ASN A 76 12.50 -4.98 10.65
C ASN A 76 12.33 -4.05 11.84
N PHE A 77 13.25 -3.09 12.04
CA PHE A 77 13.10 -2.07 13.07
C PHE A 77 11.78 -1.33 12.91
N LYS A 78 11.48 -0.86 11.69
CA LYS A 78 10.20 -0.20 11.39
C LYS A 78 9.00 -1.10 11.65
N ALA A 79 9.04 -2.36 11.23
CA ALA A 79 7.94 -3.28 11.49
C ALA A 79 7.69 -3.43 12.99
N ARG A 80 8.76 -3.62 13.78
CA ARG A 80 8.71 -3.80 15.25
C ARG A 80 8.25 -2.58 16.01
N THR A 81 8.50 -1.38 15.51
CA THR A 81 8.05 -0.13 16.15
C THR A 81 6.67 0.34 15.67
N THR A 82 5.93 -0.49 14.94
CA THR A 82 4.61 -0.13 14.38
C THR A 82 3.66 -1.32 14.45
N CYS A 83 2.39 -1.12 14.13
CA CYS A 83 1.40 -2.20 14.06
C CYS A 83 1.73 -3.28 13.01
N SER A 84 2.71 -3.06 12.12
CA SER A 84 3.02 -4.04 11.07
C SER A 84 3.51 -5.37 11.65
N TRP A 85 4.36 -5.34 12.68
CA TRP A 85 4.89 -6.58 13.26
C TRP A 85 3.79 -7.45 13.86
N GLU A 86 3.01 -6.89 14.77
CA GLU A 86 2.01 -7.65 15.52
C GLU A 86 0.74 -7.90 14.70
N TYR A 87 0.26 -6.91 13.96
CA TYR A 87 -1.06 -6.91 13.32
C TYR A 87 -1.00 -7.01 11.79
N GLY A 88 0.19 -7.00 11.19
CA GLY A 88 0.34 -7.11 9.73
C GLY A 88 -0.15 -5.89 8.95
N ILE A 89 -0.49 -4.78 9.63
CA ILE A 89 -0.96 -3.55 8.98
C ILE A 89 -0.26 -2.31 9.53
N ARG A 90 -0.20 -1.25 8.75
CA ARG A 90 0.00 0.12 9.26
C ARG A 90 -0.59 1.14 8.29
N LEU A 91 -1.09 2.25 8.84
CA LEU A 91 -1.52 3.37 8.04
C LEU A 91 -0.29 4.08 7.43
N ALA A 92 -0.22 4.15 6.11
CA ALA A 92 0.86 4.85 5.40
C ALA A 92 0.53 6.30 5.08
N GLY A 93 -0.76 6.63 5.05
CA GLY A 93 -1.24 7.99 4.87
C GLY A 93 -2.72 7.99 4.51
N LEU A 94 -3.35 9.15 4.62
CA LEU A 94 -4.71 9.35 4.14
C LEU A 94 -4.93 10.78 3.69
N ARG A 95 -5.91 10.95 2.81
CA ARG A 95 -6.50 12.22 2.40
C ARG A 95 -8.00 12.05 2.37
N ARG A 96 -8.73 12.86 3.12
CA ARG A 96 -10.20 12.83 3.17
C ARG A 96 -10.78 14.22 3.01
N TRP A 97 -11.92 14.33 2.34
CA TRP A 97 -12.68 15.56 2.25
C TRP A 97 -13.45 15.80 3.55
N ASP A 98 -13.30 16.99 4.11
CA ASP A 98 -14.05 17.50 5.24
C ASP A 98 -15.13 18.48 4.73
N GLU A 99 -16.39 18.09 4.88
CA GLU A 99 -17.52 18.90 4.43
C GLU A 99 -17.74 20.14 5.28
N GLY A 100 -17.44 20.09 6.58
CA GLY A 100 -17.58 21.24 7.46
C GLY A 100 -16.57 22.33 7.14
N GLN A 101 -15.35 21.93 6.78
CA GLN A 101 -14.26 22.85 6.43
C GLN A 101 -14.17 23.16 4.93
N GLN A 102 -14.93 22.45 4.09
CA GLN A 102 -14.82 22.51 2.62
C GLN A 102 -13.36 22.37 2.15
N ALA A 103 -12.62 21.45 2.79
CA ALA A 103 -11.19 21.29 2.59
C ALA A 103 -10.76 19.83 2.76
N PHE A 104 -9.57 19.50 2.26
CA PHE A 104 -8.98 18.18 2.48
C PHE A 104 -8.16 18.15 3.77
N THR A 105 -8.46 17.16 4.62
CA THR A 105 -7.58 16.76 5.70
C THR A 105 -6.63 15.68 5.18
N THR A 106 -5.32 15.86 5.38
CA THR A 106 -4.29 14.91 4.98
C THR A 106 -3.44 14.53 6.18
N LYS A 107 -3.16 13.24 6.34
CA LYS A 107 -2.13 12.74 7.26
C LYS A 107 -1.02 12.09 6.48
N SER A 108 0.18 12.62 6.68
CA SER A 108 1.40 12.12 6.06
C SER A 108 1.85 10.80 6.68
N LYS A 109 2.72 10.10 5.96
CA LYS A 109 3.39 8.88 6.44
C LYS A 109 4.11 9.04 7.77
N LEU A 110 4.67 10.21 8.06
CA LEU A 110 5.34 10.45 9.33
C LEU A 110 4.34 10.55 10.48
N GLN A 111 3.21 11.22 10.25
CA GLN A 111 2.14 11.36 11.24
C GLN A 111 1.44 10.02 11.51
N CYS A 112 1.29 9.17 10.50
CA CYS A 112 0.64 7.86 10.66
C CYS A 112 1.58 6.76 11.18
N ARG A 113 2.90 7.00 11.19
CA ARG A 113 3.90 5.93 11.36
C ARG A 113 3.75 5.15 12.65
N SER A 114 3.49 5.86 13.75
CA SER A 114 3.51 5.31 15.10
C SER A 114 2.12 5.18 15.71
N LEU A 115 1.07 5.26 14.87
CA LEU A 115 -0.28 5.04 15.35
C LEU A 115 -0.42 3.61 15.88
N THR A 116 -1.04 3.52 17.05
CA THR A 116 -1.51 2.29 17.66
C THR A 116 -2.71 1.74 16.89
N LEU A 117 -3.08 0.49 17.19
CA LEU A 117 -4.21 -0.14 16.52
C LEU A 117 -5.54 0.60 16.77
N ASN A 118 -5.73 1.12 17.98
CA ASN A 118 -6.92 1.92 18.32
C ASN A 118 -6.93 3.24 17.56
N GLU A 119 -5.80 3.94 17.49
CA GLU A 119 -5.73 5.18 16.70
C GLU A 119 -5.97 4.91 15.21
N ILE A 120 -5.48 3.79 14.66
CA ILE A 120 -5.82 3.36 13.29
C ILE A 120 -7.33 3.15 13.14
N LYS A 121 -7.99 2.52 14.13
CA LYS A 121 -9.45 2.36 14.13
C LYS A 121 -10.18 3.70 14.14
N ASP A 122 -9.71 4.65 14.93
CA ASP A 122 -10.27 6.00 14.99
C ASP A 122 -10.09 6.72 13.63
N GLU A 123 -8.92 6.63 13.01
CA GLU A 123 -8.69 7.16 11.66
C GLU A 123 -9.59 6.51 10.62
N MET A 124 -9.80 5.19 10.69
CA MET A 124 -10.70 4.48 9.78
C MET A 124 -12.14 4.97 9.95
N THR A 125 -12.61 5.12 11.18
CA THR A 125 -13.95 5.63 11.50
C THR A 125 -14.17 7.03 10.92
N LEU A 126 -13.18 7.93 11.13
CA LEU A 126 -13.22 9.29 10.58
C LEU A 126 -13.10 9.31 9.05
N PHE A 127 -12.29 8.43 8.47
CA PHE A 127 -12.13 8.31 7.02
C PHE A 127 -13.44 7.82 6.38
N PHE A 128 -14.16 6.91 7.01
CA PHE A 128 -15.47 6.42 6.56
C PHE A 128 -16.63 7.35 6.94
N LYS A 129 -16.35 8.56 7.45
CA LYS A 129 -17.35 9.58 7.82
C LYS A 129 -18.40 9.04 8.79
N GLU A 130 -18.01 8.15 9.71
CA GLU A 130 -18.94 7.49 10.65
C GLU A 130 -20.13 6.78 9.95
N SER A 131 -19.96 6.42 8.67
CA SER A 131 -21.02 5.82 7.86
C SER A 131 -20.97 4.30 7.93
N ARG A 132 -21.91 3.71 8.68
CA ARG A 132 -22.04 2.25 8.78
C ARG A 132 -22.24 1.58 7.41
N GLN A 133 -22.95 2.23 6.50
CA GLN A 133 -23.15 1.69 5.15
C GLN A 133 -21.84 1.58 4.37
N LEU A 134 -20.98 2.59 4.49
CA LEU A 134 -19.67 2.63 3.84
C LEU A 134 -18.72 1.57 4.44
N GLU A 135 -18.70 1.42 5.76
CA GLU A 135 -17.98 0.35 6.43
C GLU A 135 -18.38 -1.03 5.94
N LEU A 136 -19.70 -1.32 5.87
CA LEU A 136 -20.21 -2.61 5.40
C LEU A 136 -19.80 -2.91 3.95
N ILE A 137 -19.65 -1.88 3.10
CA ILE A 137 -19.13 -2.04 1.74
C ILE A 137 -17.67 -2.50 1.78
N PHE A 138 -16.83 -1.84 2.59
CA PHE A 138 -15.43 -2.23 2.72
C PHE A 138 -15.26 -3.60 3.37
N VAL A 139 -16.06 -3.95 4.37
CA VAL A 139 -16.10 -5.30 4.97
C VAL A 139 -16.37 -6.36 3.92
N ARG A 140 -17.40 -6.18 3.08
CA ARG A 140 -17.71 -7.15 1.99
C ARG A 140 -16.56 -7.29 1.01
N GLN A 141 -15.86 -6.20 0.69
CA GLN A 141 -14.71 -6.25 -0.22
C GLN A 141 -13.52 -6.96 0.42
N LEU A 142 -13.22 -6.70 1.69
CA LEU A 142 -12.18 -7.40 2.46
C LEU A 142 -12.49 -8.90 2.58
N GLN A 143 -13.74 -9.28 2.81
CA GLN A 143 -14.16 -10.68 2.86
C GLN A 143 -13.92 -11.39 1.51
N ARG A 144 -14.30 -10.77 0.40
CA ARG A 144 -14.01 -11.30 -0.95
C ARG A 144 -12.51 -11.43 -1.20
N LEU A 145 -11.74 -10.41 -0.79
CA LEU A 145 -10.29 -10.43 -0.93
C LEU A 145 -9.66 -11.55 -0.10
N ARG A 146 -10.13 -11.73 1.14
CA ARG A 146 -9.72 -12.81 2.03
C ARG A 146 -9.95 -14.17 1.38
N GLU A 147 -11.14 -14.41 0.84
CA GLU A 147 -11.46 -15.65 0.13
C GLU A 147 -10.55 -15.89 -1.08
N ALA A 148 -10.22 -14.84 -1.83
CA ALA A 148 -9.27 -14.94 -2.94
C ALA A 148 -7.87 -15.35 -2.46
N PHE A 149 -7.39 -14.75 -1.38
CA PHE A 149 -6.09 -15.08 -0.77
C PHE A 149 -6.04 -16.48 -0.12
N GLN A 150 -7.18 -17.01 0.31
CA GLN A 150 -7.30 -18.39 0.78
C GLN A 150 -7.32 -19.42 -0.36
N ARG A 151 -7.57 -19.01 -1.60
CA ARG A 151 -7.61 -19.89 -2.77
C ARG A 151 -6.33 -19.81 -3.59
N GLN A 152 -5.73 -18.63 -3.68
CA GLN A 152 -4.51 -18.43 -4.45
C GLN A 152 -3.31 -19.01 -3.68
N THR A 153 -2.47 -19.79 -4.36
CA THR A 153 -1.26 -20.39 -3.78
C THR A 153 0.03 -19.93 -4.45
N VAL A 154 -0.09 -19.15 -5.54
CA VAL A 154 1.00 -18.82 -6.46
C VAL A 154 1.83 -17.66 -5.93
N TYR A 155 1.21 -16.55 -5.54
CA TYR A 155 1.94 -15.30 -5.27
C TYR A 155 2.13 -15.03 -3.78
N ARG A 156 3.20 -14.32 -3.45
CA ARG A 156 3.45 -13.69 -2.16
C ARG A 156 3.70 -12.20 -2.38
N PHE A 157 3.03 -11.36 -1.61
CA PHE A 157 3.06 -9.91 -1.79
C PHE A 157 3.78 -9.24 -0.63
N TYR A 158 4.93 -8.63 -0.90
CA TYR A 158 5.69 -7.89 0.11
C TYR A 158 5.61 -6.40 -0.16
N THR A 159 5.57 -5.60 0.92
CA THR A 159 5.59 -4.12 0.85
C THR A 159 4.45 -3.46 0.07
N SER A 160 3.45 -4.25 -0.29
CA SER A 160 2.24 -3.81 -0.99
C SER A 160 1.27 -3.08 -0.05
N SER A 161 0.25 -2.50 -0.65
CA SER A 161 -0.79 -1.76 0.06
C SER A 161 -2.19 -2.15 -0.38
N LEU A 162 -3.16 -1.98 0.52
CA LEU A 162 -4.57 -1.84 0.19
C LEU A 162 -4.93 -0.36 0.21
N LEU A 163 -5.41 0.14 -0.92
CA LEU A 163 -5.89 1.49 -1.08
C LEU A 163 -7.41 1.49 -0.92
N PHE A 164 -7.91 2.14 0.14
CA PHE A 164 -9.32 2.39 0.34
C PHE A 164 -9.67 3.71 -0.34
N VAL A 165 -10.60 3.68 -1.28
CA VAL A 165 -10.87 4.81 -2.18
C VAL A 165 -12.38 5.02 -2.31
N PHE A 166 -12.82 6.27 -2.23
CA PHE A 166 -14.18 6.68 -2.60
C PHE A 166 -14.21 8.17 -2.94
N ASP A 167 -15.24 8.62 -3.66
CA ASP A 167 -15.54 10.04 -3.86
C ASP A 167 -16.46 10.53 -2.74
N ALA A 168 -16.08 11.59 -2.02
CA ALA A 168 -16.96 12.17 -1.01
C ALA A 168 -18.30 12.69 -1.58
N ALA A 169 -18.40 12.99 -2.88
CA ALA A 169 -19.67 13.33 -3.53
C ALA A 169 -20.63 12.13 -3.72
N ALA A 170 -20.10 10.91 -3.79
CA ALA A 170 -20.89 9.69 -3.95
C ALA A 170 -20.23 8.49 -3.23
N PRO A 171 -20.12 8.52 -1.88
CA PRO A 171 -19.23 7.60 -1.15
C PRO A 171 -19.59 6.13 -1.35
N VAL A 172 -20.87 5.81 -1.25
CA VAL A 172 -21.40 4.44 -1.32
C VAL A 172 -21.22 3.84 -2.71
N GLN A 173 -21.42 4.63 -3.76
CA GLN A 173 -21.38 4.16 -5.16
C GLN A 173 -19.95 3.97 -5.67
N THR A 174 -19.00 4.71 -5.11
CA THR A 174 -17.62 4.76 -5.60
C THR A 174 -16.62 4.00 -4.73
N ALA A 175 -17.05 3.55 -3.54
CA ALA A 175 -16.20 2.86 -2.57
C ALA A 175 -15.60 1.56 -3.09
N ARG A 176 -14.27 1.51 -3.12
CA ARG A 176 -13.50 0.33 -3.57
C ARG A 176 -12.18 0.17 -2.82
N ILE A 177 -11.74 -1.09 -2.70
CA ILE A 177 -10.39 -1.46 -2.25
C ILE A 177 -9.57 -1.87 -3.47
N VAL A 178 -8.41 -1.27 -3.64
CA VAL A 178 -7.47 -1.59 -4.72
C VAL A 178 -6.14 -2.04 -4.13
N MET A 179 -5.61 -3.17 -4.59
CA MET A 179 -4.26 -3.60 -4.26
C MET A 179 -3.25 -2.84 -5.13
N VAL A 180 -2.20 -2.31 -4.51
CA VAL A 180 -1.14 -1.55 -5.21
C VAL A 180 0.26 -1.96 -4.72
N ASP A 181 1.30 -1.44 -5.39
CA ASP A 181 2.72 -1.64 -5.08
C ASP A 181 3.19 -3.12 -5.21
N PHE A 182 3.13 -3.67 -6.42
CA PHE A 182 3.53 -5.06 -6.71
C PHE A 182 5.02 -5.28 -7.00
N ALA A 183 5.87 -4.28 -6.79
CA ALA A 183 7.30 -4.34 -7.10
C ALA A 183 8.07 -5.45 -6.36
N TYR A 184 7.55 -5.93 -5.23
CA TYR A 184 8.10 -7.06 -4.47
C TYR A 184 7.04 -8.17 -4.34
N THR A 185 6.51 -8.59 -5.49
CA THR A 185 5.64 -9.77 -5.60
C THR A 185 6.44 -10.90 -6.22
N TYR A 186 6.36 -12.09 -5.63
CA TYR A 186 7.11 -13.25 -6.10
C TYR A 186 6.17 -14.45 -6.17
N GLU A 187 6.43 -15.34 -7.11
CA GLU A 187 5.82 -16.67 -7.10
C GLU A 187 6.44 -17.53 -5.99
N ARG A 188 5.65 -18.43 -5.40
CA ARG A 188 6.11 -19.38 -4.38
C ARG A 188 7.30 -20.20 -4.86
N LYS A 189 7.37 -20.55 -6.15
CA LYS A 189 8.52 -21.26 -6.73
C LYS A 189 9.83 -20.49 -6.55
N GLU A 190 9.80 -19.17 -6.73
CA GLU A 190 10.97 -18.30 -6.56
C GLU A 190 11.41 -18.26 -5.08
N LEU A 191 10.45 -18.31 -4.15
CA LEU A 191 10.77 -18.42 -2.73
C LEU A 191 11.40 -19.77 -2.37
N ILE A 192 10.93 -20.87 -2.97
CA ILE A 192 11.52 -22.21 -2.77
C ILE A 192 12.97 -22.21 -3.25
N GLU A 193 13.21 -21.70 -4.45
CA GLU A 193 14.56 -21.58 -5.04
C GLU A 193 15.49 -20.70 -4.18
N ALA A 194 14.95 -19.63 -3.60
CA ALA A 194 15.67 -18.75 -2.69
C ALA A 194 15.81 -19.28 -1.25
N ASN A 195 15.26 -20.47 -0.94
CA ASN A 195 15.20 -21.05 0.41
C ASN A 195 14.61 -20.07 1.44
N ASP A 196 13.55 -19.36 1.06
CA ASP A 196 12.86 -18.38 1.90
C ASP A 196 11.80 -19.05 2.80
N GLU A 197 11.70 -18.61 4.05
CA GLU A 197 10.82 -19.22 5.06
C GLU A 197 9.33 -19.15 4.69
N ASP A 198 8.90 -18.13 3.94
CA ASP A 198 7.49 -17.97 3.55
C ASP A 198 7.06 -19.03 2.51
N ALA A 199 8.01 -19.75 1.89
CA ALA A 199 7.75 -20.85 0.94
C ALA A 199 7.06 -22.06 1.60
N GLN A 200 7.26 -22.24 2.91
CA GLN A 200 6.71 -23.38 3.66
C GLN A 200 5.17 -23.37 3.69
N TYR A 201 4.55 -22.21 3.55
CA TYR A 201 3.11 -22.05 3.55
C TYR A 201 2.57 -22.15 2.12
N ASP A 202 1.40 -22.78 1.95
CA ASP A 202 0.74 -22.82 0.65
C ASP A 202 0.10 -21.47 0.27
N TYR A 203 -0.28 -20.66 1.25
CA TYR A 203 -0.94 -19.35 1.09
C TYR A 203 -0.07 -18.20 1.60
N ASP A 204 -0.41 -16.97 1.21
CA ASP A 204 0.18 -15.76 1.81
C ASP A 204 -0.45 -15.48 3.18
N ILE A 205 0.04 -16.16 4.20
CA ILE A 205 -0.48 -16.07 5.58
C ILE A 205 -0.35 -14.66 6.17
N ASN A 206 0.66 -13.90 5.74
CA ASN A 206 0.91 -12.55 6.23
C ASN A 206 -0.14 -11.57 5.70
N TYR A 207 -0.53 -11.75 4.43
CA TYR A 207 -1.62 -10.96 3.83
C TYR A 207 -2.97 -11.32 4.44
N ILE A 208 -3.25 -12.62 4.65
CA ILE A 208 -4.50 -13.09 5.29
C ILE A 208 -4.63 -12.51 6.70
N LYS A 209 -3.56 -12.60 7.52
CA LYS A 209 -3.51 -12.01 8.87
C LYS A 209 -3.83 -10.52 8.86
N ALA A 210 -3.30 -9.78 7.89
CA ALA A 210 -3.55 -8.34 7.77
C ALA A 210 -5.01 -8.05 7.41
N ILE A 211 -5.61 -8.82 6.51
CA ILE A 211 -7.04 -8.70 6.17
C ILE A 211 -7.91 -9.04 7.39
N ASP A 212 -7.57 -10.10 8.14
CA ASP A 212 -8.26 -10.48 9.37
C ASP A 212 -8.23 -9.37 10.42
N THR A 213 -7.08 -8.71 10.55
CA THR A 213 -6.95 -7.52 11.41
C THR A 213 -7.87 -6.41 10.93
N LEU A 214 -7.86 -6.05 9.65
CA LEU A 214 -8.73 -4.97 9.12
C LEU A 214 -10.21 -5.28 9.33
N LEU A 215 -10.62 -6.54 9.15
CA LEU A 215 -11.98 -6.99 9.44
C LEU A 215 -12.34 -6.80 10.92
N SER A 216 -11.42 -7.09 11.85
CA SER A 216 -11.64 -6.90 13.29
C SER A 216 -11.73 -5.43 13.71
N LEU A 217 -11.16 -4.50 12.93
CA LEU A 217 -11.30 -3.07 13.19
C LEU A 217 -12.66 -2.53 12.74
N LEU A 218 -13.32 -3.22 11.81
CA LEU A 218 -14.59 -2.83 11.18
C LEU A 218 -15.83 -3.60 11.69
N SER A 219 -15.60 -4.58 12.57
CA SER A 219 -16.63 -5.37 13.22
C SER A 219 -17.30 -4.62 14.37
#